data_AF-A0A835ZFN3-F1
#
_entry.id   AF-A0A835ZFN3-F1
#
_cell.length_a   1.000
_cell.length_b   1.000
_cell.length_c   1.000
_cell.angle_alpha   90.00
_cell.angle_beta   90.00
_cell.angle_gamma   90.00
#
_symmetry.space_group_name_H-M   'P 1'
#
loop_
_entity.id
_entity.type
_entity.pdbx_description
1 polymer ?
#
loop_
_entity_poly.entity_id
_entity_poly.type
_entity_poly.pdbx_seq_one_letter_code
_entity_poly.pdbx_strand_id
1 'polypeptide(L)'
;MALRAAASSLLRTSSAVGTATLARPMTIAVRHMATDKEQRPFRVLGMQQVAIGALKKKALLDLWCGVLGVPQTGSYTSKGENVNEDILRLGEGPFAVEIDLMEPLDPNVPPKVHVPSLNHIGIWVDPLDKAVEYLTAKGVRFTPGGIRKGAAGYNVTFIHPKGNADKPLSGEGVLIELVQPPPEVIAAFDAKK
;
A
#
# COMPACT_ATOMS: atom_id res chain seq x y z
N MET A 1 40.23 59.87 -36.66
CA MET A 1 41.57 59.36 -37.01
C MET A 1 41.37 57.96 -37.59
N ALA A 2 41.57 57.84 -38.90
CA ALA A 2 41.23 56.69 -39.72
C ALA A 2 42.22 55.53 -39.53
N LEU A 3 41.78 54.28 -39.73
CA LEU A 3 42.27 53.44 -40.85
C LEU A 3 41.56 52.07 -40.95
N ARG A 4 40.98 51.84 -42.15
CA ARG A 4 41.00 50.63 -43.03
C ARG A 4 40.48 49.29 -42.46
N ALA A 5 39.46 48.60 -43.01
CA ALA A 5 39.06 48.22 -44.38
C ALA A 5 39.28 46.71 -44.66
N ALA A 6 38.18 46.04 -45.07
CA ALA A 6 38.05 44.92 -46.02
C ALA A 6 38.66 43.54 -45.61
N ALA A 7 38.16 42.36 -46.00
CA ALA A 7 37.15 41.97 -46.98
C ALA A 7 36.56 40.57 -46.66
N SER A 8 35.32 40.37 -47.13
CA SER A 8 34.69 39.17 -47.70
C SER A 8 35.47 37.84 -47.76
N SER A 9 34.82 36.75 -47.32
CA SER A 9 34.80 35.48 -48.07
C SER A 9 33.65 34.58 -47.62
N LEU A 10 32.91 34.11 -48.62
CA LEU A 10 31.75 33.24 -48.58
C LEU A 10 32.09 31.77 -48.22
N LEU A 11 31.05 31.10 -47.69
CA LEU A 11 30.76 29.66 -47.65
C LEU A 11 31.75 28.69 -46.97
N ARG A 12 31.25 28.00 -45.94
CA ARG A 12 31.06 26.54 -46.00
C ARG A 12 30.05 26.08 -44.94
N THR A 13 29.00 25.47 -45.44
CA THR A 13 28.03 24.64 -44.73
C THR A 13 28.72 23.44 -44.08
N SER A 14 28.40 23.14 -42.82
CA SER A 14 28.48 21.78 -42.29
C SER A 14 27.54 21.64 -41.10
N SER A 15 26.36 21.08 -41.37
CA SER A 15 25.45 20.55 -40.37
C SER A 15 26.00 19.23 -39.83
N ALA A 16 26.62 19.25 -38.66
CA ALA A 16 26.88 18.03 -37.91
C ALA A 16 25.58 17.64 -37.18
N VAL A 17 24.78 16.78 -37.82
CA VAL A 17 23.69 16.05 -37.18
C VAL A 17 24.34 15.11 -36.17
N GLY A 18 24.28 15.47 -34.89
CA GLY A 18 24.61 14.56 -33.80
C GLY A 18 23.59 13.43 -33.80
N THR A 19 24.03 12.22 -34.13
CA THR A 19 23.24 11.00 -33.97
C THR A 19 22.94 10.80 -32.49
N ALA A 20 21.71 11.15 -32.08
CA ALA A 20 21.19 10.79 -30.78
C ALA A 20 21.09 9.28 -30.70
N THR A 21 22.00 8.66 -29.94
CA THR A 21 21.91 7.25 -29.58
C THR A 21 20.61 7.04 -28.80
N LEU A 22 19.62 6.43 -29.45
CA LEU A 22 18.36 6.02 -28.82
C LEU A 22 18.70 5.10 -27.63
N ALA A 23 18.48 5.60 -26.42
CA ALA A 23 18.58 4.80 -25.21
C ALA A 23 17.58 3.63 -25.33
N ARG A 24 18.08 2.40 -25.32
CA ARG A 24 17.24 1.20 -25.27
C ARG A 24 16.38 1.25 -24.01
N PRO A 25 15.07 0.94 -24.09
CA PRO A 25 14.24 0.83 -22.90
C PRO A 25 14.82 -0.29 -22.03
N MET A 26 15.19 0.03 -20.79
CA MET A 26 15.46 -0.97 -19.77
C MET A 26 14.13 -1.65 -19.44
N THR A 27 13.85 -2.77 -20.08
CA THR A 27 12.83 -3.69 -19.60
C THR A 27 13.31 -4.23 -18.27
N ILE A 28 12.72 -3.77 -17.16
CA ILE A 28 12.90 -4.41 -15.86
C ILE A 28 12.34 -5.83 -16.03
N ALA A 29 13.24 -6.82 -16.15
CA ALA A 29 12.85 -8.21 -16.06
C ALA A 29 12.33 -8.43 -14.64
N VAL A 30 11.00 -8.53 -14.48
CA VAL A 30 10.37 -8.98 -13.25
C VAL A 30 10.85 -10.41 -13.03
N ARG A 31 11.88 -10.58 -12.20
CA ARG A 31 12.29 -11.90 -11.72
C ARG A 31 11.16 -12.41 -10.86
N HIS A 32 10.28 -13.22 -11.46
CA HIS A 32 9.50 -14.17 -10.70
C HIS A 32 10.50 -15.14 -10.07
N MET A 33 10.94 -14.83 -8.85
CA MET A 33 11.54 -15.82 -7.96
C MET A 33 10.42 -16.79 -7.62
N ALA A 34 10.17 -17.75 -8.52
CA ALA A 34 9.37 -18.92 -8.22
C ALA A 34 10.20 -19.75 -7.24
N THR A 35 10.09 -19.43 -5.96
CA THR A 35 10.58 -20.30 -4.89
C THR A 35 9.63 -21.48 -4.80
N ASP A 36 10.19 -22.69 -4.90
CA ASP A 36 9.50 -23.98 -4.87
C ASP A 36 8.26 -23.97 -3.97
N LYS A 37 7.10 -24.12 -4.60
CA LYS A 37 5.82 -24.24 -3.90
C LYS A 37 5.80 -25.59 -3.16
N GLU A 38 6.11 -25.57 -1.87
CA GLU A 38 5.02 -25.99 -0.98
C GLU A 38 3.79 -25.20 -1.44
N GLN A 39 2.77 -25.88 -1.95
CA GLN A 39 1.58 -25.21 -2.43
C GLN A 39 0.96 -24.44 -1.27
N ARG A 40 1.27 -23.15 -1.16
CA ARG A 40 0.67 -22.24 -0.19
C ARG A 40 -0.84 -22.46 -0.27
N PRO A 41 -1.52 -22.83 0.82
CA PRO A 41 -2.94 -23.17 0.80
C PRO A 41 -3.83 -21.92 0.74
N PHE A 42 -3.25 -20.78 0.33
CA PHE A 42 -3.88 -19.49 0.20
C PHE A 42 -3.20 -18.67 -0.90
N ARG A 43 -3.86 -17.59 -1.30
CA ARG A 43 -3.41 -16.64 -2.31
C ARG A 43 -3.59 -15.22 -1.80
N VAL A 44 -2.74 -14.32 -2.29
CA VAL A 44 -2.83 -12.88 -2.03
C VAL A 44 -3.43 -12.23 -3.28
N LEU A 45 -4.56 -11.54 -3.14
CA LEU A 45 -5.32 -11.03 -4.29
C LEU A 45 -4.96 -9.58 -4.66
N GLY A 46 -4.40 -8.82 -3.72
CA GLY A 46 -4.05 -7.43 -3.92
C GLY A 46 -4.09 -6.63 -2.62
N MET A 47 -4.01 -5.31 -2.76
CA MET A 47 -4.15 -4.38 -1.65
C MET A 47 -5.63 -4.17 -1.32
N GLN A 48 -5.93 -4.18 -0.03
CA GLN A 48 -7.22 -3.78 0.54
C GLN A 48 -7.08 -2.29 0.88
N GLN A 49 -6.41 -1.97 1.99
CA GLN A 49 -6.32 -0.61 2.49
C GLN A 49 -4.89 -0.12 2.75
N VAL A 50 -4.75 1.19 2.88
CA VAL A 50 -3.61 1.85 3.53
C VAL A 50 -4.15 2.74 4.64
N ALA A 51 -3.72 2.49 5.87
CA ALA A 51 -4.20 3.24 7.04
C ALA A 51 -3.20 4.32 7.46
N ILE A 52 -3.70 5.54 7.60
CA ILE A 52 -2.92 6.74 7.91
C ILE A 52 -3.45 7.37 9.19
N GLY A 53 -2.61 7.42 10.21
CA GLY A 53 -2.94 7.95 11.53
C GLY A 53 -2.40 9.37 11.79
N ALA A 54 -3.22 10.18 12.45
CA ALA A 54 -2.82 11.47 13.02
C ALA A 54 -3.50 11.70 14.38
N LEU A 55 -2.99 12.64 15.18
CA LEU A 55 -3.67 13.04 16.43
C LEU A 55 -5.03 13.70 16.17
N LYS A 56 -5.18 14.32 15.00
CA LYS A 56 -6.42 14.90 14.49
C LYS A 56 -6.52 14.61 13.00
N LYS A 57 -7.56 13.88 12.58
CA LYS A 57 -7.72 13.48 11.17
C LYS A 57 -8.21 14.62 10.27
N LYS A 58 -8.65 15.77 10.82
CA LYS A 58 -9.13 16.91 10.04
C LYS A 58 -8.12 17.39 8.97
N ALA A 59 -6.84 17.52 9.32
CA ALA A 59 -5.83 17.95 8.35
C ALA A 59 -5.62 16.92 7.22
N LEU A 60 -5.81 15.62 7.52
CA LEU A 60 -5.81 14.57 6.50
C LEU A 60 -7.04 14.71 5.60
N LEU A 61 -8.23 14.89 6.15
CA LEU A 61 -9.46 15.08 5.37
C LEU A 61 -9.38 16.31 4.45
N ASP A 62 -8.84 17.43 4.95
CA ASP A 62 -8.65 18.65 4.17
C ASP A 62 -7.78 18.38 2.93
N LEU A 63 -6.71 17.60 3.07
CA LEU A 63 -5.86 17.19 1.94
C LEU A 63 -6.57 16.16 1.05
N TRP A 64 -6.96 15.02 1.59
CA TRP A 64 -7.41 13.86 0.82
C TRP A 64 -8.77 14.09 0.16
N CYS A 65 -9.74 14.61 0.90
CA CYS A 65 -11.07 14.91 0.36
C CYS A 65 -11.10 16.29 -0.29
N GLY A 66 -10.52 17.30 0.35
CA GLY A 66 -10.61 18.69 -0.10
C GLY A 66 -9.73 19.02 -1.30
N VAL A 67 -8.43 18.70 -1.24
CA VAL A 67 -7.45 19.05 -2.29
C VAL A 67 -7.36 17.97 -3.36
N LEU A 68 -7.25 16.70 -2.96
CA LEU A 68 -7.11 15.58 -3.88
C LEU A 68 -8.44 15.07 -4.45
N GLY A 69 -9.57 15.43 -3.82
CA GLY A 69 -10.90 15.06 -4.29
C GLY A 69 -11.27 13.59 -4.11
N VAL A 70 -10.60 12.87 -3.21
CA VAL A 70 -10.89 11.45 -2.95
C VAL A 70 -12.21 11.34 -2.17
N PRO A 71 -13.19 10.55 -2.63
CA PRO A 71 -14.48 10.45 -1.96
C PRO A 71 -14.37 9.68 -0.64
N GLN A 72 -14.98 10.23 0.41
CA GLN A 72 -15.28 9.49 1.63
C GLN A 72 -16.48 8.58 1.39
N THR A 73 -16.32 7.29 1.67
CA THR A 73 -17.35 6.26 1.47
C THR A 73 -17.89 5.68 2.76
N GLY A 74 -17.23 5.95 3.89
CA GLY A 74 -17.67 5.49 5.19
C GLY A 74 -16.96 6.16 6.35
N SER A 75 -17.35 5.76 7.55
CA SER A 75 -16.72 6.13 8.81
C SER A 75 -16.93 5.02 9.83
N TYR A 76 -15.96 4.81 10.71
CA TYR A 76 -16.04 3.82 11.77
C TYR A 76 -15.49 4.37 13.09
N THR A 77 -16.01 3.87 14.20
CA THR A 77 -15.54 4.26 15.53
C THR A 77 -15.57 3.04 16.44
N SER A 78 -14.45 2.79 17.13
CA SER A 78 -14.33 1.70 18.10
C SER A 78 -13.62 2.17 19.36
N LYS A 79 -14.31 2.02 20.49
CA LYS A 79 -13.72 2.24 21.81
C LYS A 79 -12.64 1.20 22.13
N GLY A 80 -12.84 -0.05 21.71
CA GLY A 80 -11.91 -1.14 21.97
C GLY A 80 -10.59 -1.01 21.20
N GLU A 81 -10.65 -0.49 19.98
CA GLU A 81 -9.48 -0.25 19.12
C GLU A 81 -8.94 1.19 19.27
N ASN A 82 -9.52 2.01 20.16
CA ASN A 82 -9.20 3.42 20.38
C ASN A 82 -9.10 4.23 19.07
N VAL A 83 -10.12 4.12 18.21
CA VAL A 83 -10.08 4.72 16.87
C VAL A 83 -11.39 5.39 16.48
N ASN A 84 -11.26 6.54 15.82
CA ASN A 84 -12.26 7.18 14.98
C ASN A 84 -11.66 7.35 13.58
N GLU A 85 -12.26 6.74 12.57
CA GLU A 85 -11.70 6.71 11.22
C GLU A 85 -12.73 7.08 10.15
N ASP A 86 -12.24 7.73 9.10
CA ASP A 86 -12.97 7.97 7.86
C ASP A 86 -12.35 7.13 6.75
N ILE A 87 -13.20 6.43 6.02
CA ILE A 87 -12.80 5.48 4.98
C ILE A 87 -12.98 6.18 3.63
N LEU A 88 -11.89 6.36 2.90
CA LEU A 88 -11.89 6.92 1.55
C LEU A 88 -11.64 5.83 0.52
N ARG A 89 -12.04 6.07 -0.73
CA ARG A 89 -11.91 5.08 -1.81
C ARG A 89 -11.08 5.58 -2.99
N LEU A 90 -10.02 4.86 -3.32
CA LEU A 90 -9.17 5.07 -4.50
C LEU A 90 -9.48 4.04 -5.58
N GLY A 91 -9.85 4.52 -6.77
CA GLY A 91 -10.19 3.68 -7.92
C GLY A 91 -11.59 3.10 -7.87
N GLU A 92 -11.86 2.16 -8.77
CA GLU A 92 -13.20 1.64 -9.02
C GLU A 92 -13.24 0.11 -9.03
N GLY A 93 -14.45 -0.44 -8.84
CA GLY A 93 -14.68 -1.88 -8.90
C GLY A 93 -14.06 -2.67 -7.73
N PRO A 94 -13.95 -4.00 -7.87
CA PRO A 94 -13.56 -4.89 -6.77
C PRO A 94 -12.12 -4.69 -6.26
N PHE A 95 -11.24 -4.04 -7.02
CA PHE A 95 -9.85 -3.79 -6.63
C PHE A 95 -9.59 -2.35 -6.20
N ALA A 96 -10.63 -1.54 -6.01
CA ALA A 96 -10.45 -0.24 -5.40
C ALA A 96 -9.85 -0.41 -4.00
N VAL A 97 -8.98 0.54 -3.64
CA VAL A 97 -8.22 0.52 -2.40
C VAL A 97 -8.82 1.52 -1.43
N GLU A 98 -8.93 1.13 -0.16
CA GLU A 98 -9.33 2.05 0.90
C GLU A 98 -8.14 2.87 1.42
N ILE A 99 -8.40 4.14 1.74
CA ILE A 99 -7.52 4.95 2.57
C ILE A 99 -8.24 5.21 3.89
N ASP A 100 -7.73 4.63 4.97
CA ASP A 100 -8.33 4.74 6.30
C ASP A 100 -7.64 5.87 7.07
N LEU A 101 -8.33 7.00 7.22
CA LEU A 101 -7.82 8.16 7.95
C LEU A 101 -8.21 8.07 9.41
N MET A 102 -7.25 7.71 10.27
CA MET A 102 -7.48 7.40 11.68
C MET A 102 -7.06 8.54 12.61
N GLU A 103 -7.86 8.77 13.64
CA GLU A 103 -7.45 9.50 14.85
C GLU A 103 -7.80 8.69 16.11
N PRO A 104 -7.00 8.78 17.20
CA PRO A 104 -7.34 8.11 18.44
C PRO A 104 -8.52 8.79 19.13
N LEU A 105 -9.36 8.00 19.80
CA LEU A 105 -10.41 8.55 20.69
C LEU A 105 -9.77 9.22 21.92
N ASP A 106 -8.75 8.58 22.49
CA ASP A 106 -7.87 9.13 23.51
C ASP A 106 -6.40 8.86 23.13
N PRO A 107 -5.58 9.89 22.86
CA PRO A 107 -4.17 9.71 22.46
C PRO A 107 -3.29 9.09 23.55
N ASN A 108 -3.75 9.06 24.81
CA ASN A 108 -3.01 8.49 25.93
C ASN A 108 -3.28 6.99 26.13
N VAL A 109 -4.29 6.44 25.45
CA VAL A 109 -4.71 5.05 25.59
C VAL A 109 -4.22 4.24 24.38
N PRO A 110 -3.64 3.03 24.55
CA PRO A 110 -3.38 2.13 23.44
C PRO A 110 -4.67 1.45 22.94
N PRO A 111 -4.79 1.11 21.64
CA PRO A 111 -3.80 1.32 20.56
C PRO A 111 -3.56 2.79 20.20
N LYS A 112 -2.31 3.12 19.84
CA LYS A 112 -1.93 4.46 19.35
C LYS A 112 -2.00 4.49 17.83
N VAL A 113 -3.21 4.60 17.27
CA VAL A 113 -3.44 4.56 15.81
C VAL A 113 -2.71 5.66 15.02
N HIS A 114 -2.28 6.73 15.70
CA HIS A 114 -1.48 7.82 15.12
C HIS A 114 0.03 7.55 15.07
N VAL A 115 0.51 6.43 15.61
CA VAL A 115 1.95 6.08 15.65
C VAL A 115 2.17 4.63 15.23
N PRO A 116 2.93 4.37 14.15
CA PRO A 116 3.43 5.35 13.17
C PRO A 116 2.31 6.00 12.36
N SER A 117 2.60 7.12 11.66
CA SER A 117 1.60 7.81 10.83
C SER A 117 1.16 6.99 9.62
N LEU A 118 2.07 6.28 8.95
CA LEU A 118 1.68 5.19 8.06
C LEU A 118 1.48 3.96 8.94
N ASN A 119 0.25 3.76 9.41
CA ASN A 119 -0.03 2.87 10.53
C ASN A 119 0.07 1.40 10.12
N HIS A 120 -0.67 1.00 9.10
CA HIS A 120 -0.64 -0.34 8.54
C HIS A 120 -1.03 -0.34 7.06
N ILE A 121 -0.71 -1.45 6.41
CA ILE A 121 -1.26 -1.81 5.10
C ILE A 121 -2.13 -3.05 5.28
N GLY A 122 -3.19 -3.16 4.51
CA GLY A 122 -4.01 -4.36 4.45
C GLY A 122 -3.98 -4.99 3.07
N ILE A 123 -4.00 -6.32 3.06
CA ILE A 123 -3.99 -7.11 1.82
C ILE A 123 -5.10 -8.14 1.83
N TRP A 124 -5.68 -8.37 0.66
CA TRP A 124 -6.64 -9.42 0.43
C TRP A 124 -5.96 -10.79 0.45
N VAL A 125 -6.40 -11.69 1.34
CA VAL A 125 -5.85 -13.03 1.53
C VAL A 125 -6.97 -14.07 1.54
N ASP A 126 -6.89 -15.04 0.63
CA ASP A 126 -7.95 -16.02 0.39
C ASP A 126 -7.41 -17.47 0.34
N PRO A 127 -7.95 -18.41 1.13
CA PRO A 127 -8.80 -18.19 2.30
C PRO A 127 -7.94 -17.82 3.53
N LEU A 128 -8.44 -16.88 4.32
CA LEU A 128 -7.69 -16.26 5.42
C LEU A 128 -7.33 -17.26 6.53
N ASP A 129 -8.23 -18.18 6.87
CA ASP A 129 -7.98 -19.21 7.88
C ASP A 129 -6.79 -20.11 7.52
N LYS A 130 -6.69 -20.54 6.26
CA LYS A 130 -5.57 -21.34 5.76
C LYS A 130 -4.27 -20.55 5.69
N ALA A 131 -4.35 -19.25 5.40
CA ALA A 131 -3.19 -18.39 5.50
C ALA A 131 -2.67 -18.29 6.94
N VAL A 132 -3.57 -18.09 7.91
CA VAL A 132 -3.19 -18.00 9.33
C VAL A 132 -2.57 -19.31 9.83
N GLU A 133 -3.18 -20.46 9.49
CA GLU A 133 -2.66 -21.79 9.82
C GLU A 133 -1.24 -21.98 9.27
N TYR A 134 -1.05 -21.74 7.97
CA TYR A 134 0.23 -21.89 7.29
C TYR A 134 1.31 -20.96 7.85
N LEU A 135 0.99 -19.67 8.01
CA LEU A 135 1.92 -18.65 8.49
C LEU A 135 2.31 -18.90 9.96
N THR A 136 1.37 -19.36 10.79
CA THR A 136 1.65 -19.73 12.18
C THR A 136 2.65 -20.88 12.27
N ALA A 137 2.49 -21.90 11.42
CA ALA A 137 3.41 -23.03 11.30
C ALA A 137 4.80 -22.62 10.81
N LYS A 138 4.88 -21.57 9.98
CA LYS A 138 6.16 -20.97 9.54
C LYS A 138 6.82 -20.06 10.57
N GLY A 139 6.21 -19.83 11.73
CA GLY A 139 6.79 -19.00 12.79
C GLY A 139 6.51 -17.50 12.65
N VAL A 140 5.47 -17.11 11.89
CA VAL A 140 4.98 -15.73 11.85
C VAL A 140 4.35 -15.34 13.17
N ARG A 141 4.69 -14.16 13.66
CA ARG A 141 4.06 -13.56 14.83
C ARG A 141 2.84 -12.74 14.42
N PHE A 142 1.67 -13.13 14.91
CA PHE A 142 0.46 -12.32 14.82
C PHE A 142 0.31 -11.40 16.04
N THR A 143 -0.46 -10.33 15.89
CA THR A 143 -0.95 -9.56 17.03
C THR A 143 -1.96 -10.39 17.83
N PRO A 144 -2.23 -10.04 19.10
CA PRO A 144 -3.37 -10.61 19.83
C PRO A 144 -4.70 -10.35 19.11
N GLY A 145 -5.70 -11.19 19.38
CA GLY A 145 -7.08 -11.02 18.89
C GLY A 145 -7.55 -12.02 17.84
N GLY A 146 -6.63 -12.72 17.17
CA GLY A 146 -6.97 -13.71 16.14
C GLY A 146 -7.78 -13.12 14.99
N ILE A 147 -8.54 -13.96 14.29
CA ILE A 147 -9.45 -13.52 13.22
C ILE A 147 -10.68 -12.88 13.86
N ARG A 148 -10.96 -11.61 13.51
CA ARG A 148 -12.10 -10.83 14.01
C ARG A 148 -12.68 -9.92 12.93
N LYS A 149 -13.75 -9.20 13.24
CA LYS A 149 -14.33 -8.22 12.32
C LYS A 149 -13.55 -6.91 12.33
N GLY A 150 -13.11 -6.46 11.16
CA GLY A 150 -12.50 -5.14 10.94
C GLY A 150 -13.54 -4.05 10.66
N ALA A 151 -13.06 -2.83 10.39
CA ALA A 151 -13.87 -1.64 10.17
C ALA A 151 -14.88 -1.76 9.02
N ALA A 152 -14.44 -2.29 7.88
CA ALA A 152 -15.26 -2.56 6.71
C ALA A 152 -16.11 -3.84 6.83
N GLY A 153 -16.13 -4.50 8.01
CA GLY A 153 -16.95 -5.68 8.27
C GLY A 153 -16.38 -7.02 7.76
N TYR A 154 -15.17 -7.01 7.18
CA TYR A 154 -14.46 -8.22 6.76
C TYR A 154 -13.80 -8.94 7.94
N ASN A 155 -13.47 -10.21 7.74
CA ASN A 155 -12.67 -10.96 8.70
C ASN A 155 -11.19 -10.57 8.52
N VAL A 156 -10.52 -10.22 9.61
CA VAL A 156 -9.17 -9.66 9.61
C VAL A 156 -8.31 -10.25 10.72
N THR A 157 -6.99 -10.29 10.51
CA THR A 157 -5.98 -10.48 11.55
C THR A 157 -4.73 -9.71 11.17
N PHE A 158 -3.80 -9.48 12.09
CA PHE A 158 -2.61 -8.67 11.84
C PHE A 158 -1.32 -9.44 12.11
N ILE A 159 -0.36 -9.34 11.20
CA ILE A 159 1.03 -9.71 11.44
C ILE A 159 1.68 -8.62 12.29
N HIS A 160 2.31 -9.02 13.38
CA HIS A 160 2.96 -8.09 14.30
C HIS A 160 4.16 -7.42 13.60
N PRO A 161 4.42 -6.11 13.82
CA PRO A 161 5.55 -5.41 13.18
C PRO A 161 6.93 -5.91 13.60
N LYS A 162 7.02 -6.64 14.72
CA LYS A 162 8.27 -7.12 15.32
C LYS A 162 8.17 -8.58 15.69
N GLY A 163 9.15 -9.40 15.32
CA GLY A 163 9.25 -10.79 15.77
C GLY A 163 9.50 -10.91 17.28
N ASN A 164 9.58 -12.14 17.76
CA ASN A 164 10.12 -12.48 19.08
C ASN A 164 10.88 -13.82 19.00
N ALA A 165 11.39 -14.31 20.14
CA ALA A 165 12.18 -15.54 20.18
C ALA A 165 11.42 -16.77 19.64
N ASP A 166 10.13 -16.90 19.94
CA ASP A 166 9.31 -18.06 19.54
C ASP A 166 8.77 -17.95 18.11
N LYS A 167 8.50 -16.72 17.66
CA LYS A 167 7.89 -16.36 16.39
C LYS A 167 8.72 -15.24 15.74
N PRO A 168 9.84 -15.60 15.08
CA PRO A 168 10.79 -14.61 14.59
C PRO A 168 10.31 -13.87 13.34
N LEU A 169 9.42 -14.46 12.52
CA LEU A 169 8.95 -13.83 11.29
C LEU A 169 7.89 -12.76 11.58
N SER A 170 8.04 -11.59 10.99
CA SER A 170 7.22 -10.42 11.30
C SER A 170 7.05 -9.50 10.10
N GLY A 171 6.36 -8.37 10.30
CA GLY A 171 6.25 -7.32 9.28
C GLY A 171 7.47 -6.40 9.19
N GLU A 172 8.57 -6.69 9.90
CA GLU A 172 9.85 -5.96 9.81
C GLU A 172 9.71 -4.43 9.96
N GLY A 173 8.91 -4.01 10.93
CA GLY A 173 8.60 -2.61 11.23
C GLY A 173 7.24 -2.14 10.72
N VAL A 174 6.55 -2.94 9.90
CA VAL A 174 5.23 -2.62 9.34
C VAL A 174 4.16 -3.49 9.98
N LEU A 175 3.06 -2.88 10.43
CA LEU A 175 1.84 -3.62 10.79
C LEU A 175 1.14 -4.03 9.50
N ILE A 176 0.87 -5.32 9.31
CA ILE A 176 0.26 -5.85 8.08
C ILE A 176 -1.05 -6.53 8.45
N GLU A 177 -2.15 -6.04 7.90
CA GLU A 177 -3.46 -6.65 8.03
C GLU A 177 -3.71 -7.66 6.91
N LEU A 178 -4.17 -8.84 7.28
CA LEU A 178 -4.63 -9.88 6.36
C LEU A 178 -6.15 -9.89 6.40
N VAL A 179 -6.79 -9.64 5.26
CA VAL A 179 -8.22 -9.42 5.15
C VAL A 179 -8.82 -10.49 4.24
N GLN A 180 -9.86 -11.19 4.70
CA GLN A 180 -10.62 -12.11 3.86
C GLN A 180 -11.39 -11.31 2.80
N PRO A 181 -11.12 -11.51 1.50
CA PRO A 181 -11.86 -10.84 0.45
C PRO A 181 -13.31 -11.34 0.37
N PRO A 182 -14.25 -10.45 0.01
CA PRO A 182 -15.61 -10.86 -0.34
C PRO A 182 -15.65 -11.53 -1.74
N PRO A 183 -16.76 -12.22 -2.08
CA PRO A 183 -16.86 -13.00 -3.32
C PRO A 183 -16.55 -12.24 -4.60
N GLU A 184 -16.89 -10.95 -4.67
CA GLU A 184 -16.64 -10.09 -5.83
C GLU A 184 -15.16 -9.84 -6.10
N VAL A 185 -14.32 -9.74 -5.06
CA VAL A 185 -12.86 -9.59 -5.21
C VAL A 185 -12.23 -10.90 -5.67
N ILE A 186 -12.69 -12.02 -5.10
CA ILE A 186 -12.29 -13.38 -5.50
C ILE A 186 -12.59 -13.60 -6.98
N ALA A 187 -13.84 -13.36 -7.39
CA ALA A 187 -14.28 -13.54 -8.77
C ALA A 187 -13.51 -12.64 -9.75
N ALA A 188 -13.30 -11.37 -9.40
CA ALA A 188 -12.53 -10.45 -10.22
C ALA A 188 -11.05 -10.86 -10.37
N PHE A 189 -10.47 -11.51 -9.34
CA PHE A 189 -9.09 -12.00 -9.40
C PHE A 189 -8.98 -13.25 -10.27
N ASP A 190 -9.95 -14.16 -10.17
CA ASP A 190 -9.97 -15.37 -10.98
C ASP A 190 -10.22 -15.08 -12.47
N ALA A 191 -10.97 -14.02 -12.79
CA ALA A 191 -11.18 -13.58 -14.17
C ALA A 191 -9.92 -12.98 -14.86
N LYS A 192 -8.87 -12.65 -14.10
CA LYS A 192 -7.59 -12.12 -14.63
C LYS A 192 -6.57 -13.20 -15.00
N LYS A 193 -6.81 -14.45 -14.59
CA LYS A 193 -5.93 -15.59 -14.89
C LYS A 193 -6.31 -16.25 -16.20
#